data_AF-C4XXH5-F1
#
_entry.id   AF-C4XXH5-F1
#
_cell.length_a   1.000
_cell.length_b   1.000
_cell.length_c   1.000
_cell.angle_alpha   90.00
_cell.angle_beta   90.00
_cell.angle_gamma   90.00
#
_symmetry.space_group_name_H-M   'P 1'
#
loop_
_entity.id
_entity.type
_entity.pdbx_description
1 polymer ?
#
loop_
_entity_poly.entity_id
_entity_poly.type
_entity_poly.pdbx_seq_one_letter_code
_entity_poly.pdbx_strand_id
1 'polypeptide(L)'
;MSERKAINKYYPPDWDPSQVPKKRKNTNPNAEKVRLMLPFSMKCLQCNEYIASRRKFNARKEITPEKYMGIKIIRFHIKCPRCNNGIVFRTDPKSAGFAPVEGGVRNYESLAPQEKIKPLETEDEIFERLEREETENKRFQEQKAKRKNNPFWQAKDQGEKDVLESLEDKLADQQREQEIHDHLAYLQAKSARLQQSGGVDHVTNVVHAQVSQALAKEKAIEDNDEDLEKAKVIFSTREKRPMPASVSGVITVKKPKRKPVDEVKSAIIEKKDEVKESKTQTTGKPSLAVSALAGYSSSDEE
;
A
#
# COMPACT_ATOMS: atom_id res chain seq x y z
N MET A 1 -32.57 0.89 53.49
CA MET A 1 -32.71 1.37 52.10
C MET A 1 -34.07 0.92 51.61
N SER A 2 -34.93 1.82 51.14
CA SER A 2 -36.17 1.40 50.49
C SER A 2 -35.87 0.66 49.19
N GLU A 3 -36.76 -0.27 48.80
CA GLU A 3 -36.60 -1.05 47.58
C GLU A 3 -36.79 -0.18 46.33
N ARG A 4 -35.96 -0.40 45.29
CA ARG A 4 -36.05 0.32 43.99
C ARG A 4 -37.43 0.14 43.33
N LYS A 5 -38.04 -1.03 43.50
CA LYS A 5 -39.34 -1.40 42.96
C LYS A 5 -40.33 -1.68 44.08
N ALA A 6 -40.60 -0.68 44.92
CA ALA A 6 -41.63 -0.80 45.93
C ALA A 6 -43.00 -1.08 45.29
N ILE A 7 -43.62 -2.20 45.66
CA ILE A 7 -44.97 -2.57 45.19
C ILE A 7 -45.97 -1.57 45.78
N ASN A 8 -45.96 -1.44 47.10
CA ASN A 8 -46.86 -0.57 47.85
C ASN A 8 -46.15 0.73 48.27
N LYS A 9 -46.90 1.84 48.23
CA LYS A 9 -46.51 3.12 48.81
C LYS A 9 -47.60 3.47 49.81
N TYR A 10 -47.21 3.92 51.00
CA TYR A 10 -48.18 4.37 51.99
C TYR A 10 -48.88 5.63 51.48
N TYR A 11 -50.20 5.57 51.37
CA TYR A 11 -51.07 6.73 51.16
C TYR A 11 -51.80 7.00 52.48
N PRO A 12 -51.88 8.27 52.95
CA PRO A 12 -52.66 8.58 54.14
C PRO A 12 -54.15 8.26 53.91
N PRO A 13 -54.92 7.96 54.97
CA PRO A 13 -56.31 7.55 54.85
C PRO A 13 -57.23 8.60 54.20
N ASP A 14 -56.87 9.89 54.32
CA ASP A 14 -57.61 11.02 53.74
C ASP A 14 -57.20 11.33 52.28
N TRP A 15 -56.35 10.49 51.65
CA TRP A 15 -55.83 10.76 50.31
C TRP A 15 -56.87 10.50 49.21
N ASP A 16 -57.30 11.56 48.53
CA ASP A 16 -58.17 11.49 47.36
C ASP A 16 -57.36 11.66 46.05
N PRO A 17 -57.36 10.66 45.14
CA PRO A 17 -56.65 10.74 43.85
C PRO A 17 -57.17 11.85 42.93
N SER A 18 -58.40 12.32 43.10
CA SER A 18 -59.02 13.33 42.24
C SER A 18 -58.55 14.76 42.57
N GLN A 19 -58.17 15.01 43.82
CA GLN A 19 -57.77 16.32 44.33
C GLN A 19 -56.27 16.61 44.13
N VAL A 20 -55.49 15.62 43.66
CA VAL A 20 -54.06 15.80 43.45
C VAL A 20 -53.81 16.79 42.30
N PRO A 21 -53.16 17.94 42.56
CA PRO A 21 -52.88 18.90 41.51
C PRO A 21 -51.89 18.28 40.52
N LYS A 22 -52.33 18.11 39.27
CA LYS A 22 -51.43 17.76 38.16
C LYS A 22 -50.54 18.96 37.92
N LYS A 23 -49.36 18.99 38.56
CA LYS A 23 -48.33 19.97 38.24
C LYS A 23 -48.06 19.89 36.75
N ARG A 24 -48.48 20.92 36.00
CA ARG A 24 -47.98 21.15 34.65
C ARG A 24 -46.46 21.24 34.81
N LYS A 25 -45.73 20.36 34.13
CA LYS A 25 -44.26 20.38 34.18
C LYS A 25 -43.82 21.75 33.63
N ASN A 26 -43.58 22.70 34.53
CA ASN A 26 -42.95 24.00 34.27
C ASN A 26 -41.45 23.78 34.06
N THR A 27 -41.14 23.02 33.03
CA THR A 27 -39.79 22.89 32.49
C THR A 27 -39.98 23.32 31.05
N ASN A 28 -39.37 24.43 30.66
CA ASN A 28 -39.32 24.86 29.26
C ASN A 28 -39.19 23.60 28.38
N PRO A 29 -40.20 23.24 27.57
CA PRO A 29 -40.19 21.99 26.82
C PRO A 29 -39.01 21.91 25.84
N ASN A 30 -38.35 23.05 25.62
CA ASN A 30 -37.22 23.25 24.75
C ASN A 30 -35.85 22.92 25.39
N ALA A 31 -35.77 22.41 26.63
CA ALA A 31 -34.47 22.12 27.26
C ALA A 31 -34.48 20.88 28.17
N GLU A 32 -34.97 19.74 27.68
CA GLU A 32 -34.81 18.46 28.38
C GLU A 32 -33.32 18.04 28.37
N LYS A 33 -32.76 17.68 29.52
CA LYS A 33 -31.37 17.20 29.60
C LYS A 33 -31.34 15.70 29.26
N VAL A 34 -30.61 15.33 28.21
CA VAL A 34 -30.47 13.94 27.75
C VAL A 34 -29.00 13.57 27.67
N ARG A 35 -28.65 12.37 28.14
CA ARG A 35 -27.30 11.82 27.97
C ARG A 35 -27.24 11.00 26.69
N LEU A 36 -26.42 11.41 25.73
CA LEU A 36 -26.34 10.80 24.41
C LEU A 36 -24.90 10.63 23.93
N MET A 37 -24.75 9.83 22.88
CA MET A 37 -23.49 9.62 22.16
C MET A 37 -23.47 10.46 20.89
N LEU A 38 -22.33 11.01 20.48
CA LEU A 38 -22.24 11.62 19.15
C LEU A 38 -22.35 10.54 18.06
N PRO A 39 -23.17 10.79 17.02
CA PRO A 39 -23.34 9.85 15.91
C PRO A 39 -22.19 9.92 14.88
N PHE A 40 -21.46 11.03 14.80
CA PHE A 40 -20.36 11.24 13.85
C PHE A 40 -19.16 11.91 14.53
N SER A 41 -17.98 11.78 13.93
CA SER A 41 -16.79 12.53 14.33
C SER A 41 -16.88 13.97 13.82
N MET A 42 -16.47 14.92 14.64
CA MET A 42 -16.53 16.34 14.29
C MET A 42 -15.39 17.15 14.89
N LYS A 43 -15.06 18.25 14.22
CA LYS A 43 -14.07 19.22 14.68
C LYS A 43 -14.77 20.45 15.24
N CYS A 44 -14.39 20.88 16.43
CA CYS A 44 -14.89 22.13 17.00
C CYS A 44 -14.25 23.33 16.28
N LEU A 45 -15.06 24.32 15.88
CA LEU A 45 -14.57 25.48 15.13
C LEU A 45 -13.76 26.48 15.98
N GLN A 46 -13.95 26.49 17.31
CA GLN A 46 -13.25 27.45 18.18
C GLN A 46 -11.86 26.97 18.61
N CYS A 47 -11.74 25.72 19.09
CA CYS A 47 -10.47 25.20 19.62
C CYS A 47 -9.83 24.12 18.74
N ASN A 48 -10.42 23.83 17.58
CA ASN A 48 -9.97 22.80 16.65
C ASN A 48 -9.82 21.39 17.24
N GLU A 49 -10.47 21.13 18.38
CA GLU A 49 -10.50 19.81 19.01
C GLU A 49 -11.35 18.85 18.19
N TYR A 50 -10.83 17.64 17.99
CA TYR A 50 -11.57 16.56 17.36
C TYR A 50 -12.36 15.79 18.40
N ILE A 51 -13.68 15.79 18.24
CA ILE A 51 -14.60 14.97 19.02
C ILE A 51 -14.81 13.68 18.24
N ALA A 52 -14.28 12.59 18.78
CA ALA A 52 -14.48 11.26 18.22
C ALA A 52 -15.97 10.90 18.16
N SER A 53 -16.34 10.06 17.19
CA SER A 53 -17.66 9.45 17.16
C SER A 53 -17.89 8.66 18.45
N ARG A 54 -19.15 8.50 18.86
CA ARG A 54 -19.53 7.72 20.05
C ARG A 54 -18.89 8.21 21.36
N ARG A 55 -18.58 9.51 21.49
CA ARG A 55 -18.27 10.11 22.79
C ARG A 55 -19.55 10.49 23.54
N LYS A 56 -19.63 10.18 24.85
CA LYS A 56 -20.79 10.46 25.73
C LYS A 56 -20.84 11.93 26.13
N PHE A 57 -21.99 12.57 26.00
CA PHE A 57 -22.24 13.93 26.44
C PHE A 57 -23.58 14.07 27.17
N ASN A 58 -23.64 15.05 28.06
CA ASN A 58 -24.90 15.57 28.60
C ASN A 58 -25.34 16.70 27.66
N ALA A 59 -26.36 16.45 26.85
CA ALA A 59 -26.90 17.39 25.89
C ALA A 59 -28.19 18.02 26.39
N ARG A 60 -28.50 19.22 25.89
CA ARG A 60 -29.85 19.80 25.99
C ARG A 60 -30.59 19.51 24.69
N LYS A 61 -31.76 18.92 24.82
CA LYS A 61 -32.67 18.59 23.73
C LYS A 61 -33.69 19.71 23.58
N GLU A 62 -33.72 20.29 22.40
CA GLU A 62 -34.67 21.30 21.97
C GLU A 62 -35.50 20.76 20.82
N ILE A 63 -36.82 20.93 20.88
CA ILE A 63 -37.72 20.54 19.79
C ILE A 63 -37.92 21.77 18.93
N THR A 64 -37.44 21.73 17.68
CA THR A 64 -37.62 22.85 16.75
C THR A 64 -39.07 22.90 16.24
N PRO A 65 -39.57 24.08 15.83
CA PRO A 65 -40.89 24.20 15.23
C PRO A 65 -40.98 23.48 13.86
N GLU A 66 -39.84 23.31 13.19
CA GLU A 66 -39.74 22.59 11.91
C GLU A 66 -40.06 21.10 12.07
N LYS A 67 -40.92 20.61 11.18
CA LYS A 67 -41.30 19.20 11.09
C LYS A 67 -41.08 18.71 9.66
N TYR A 68 -40.50 17.54 9.53
CA TYR A 68 -40.33 16.85 8.25
C TYR A 68 -41.41 15.77 8.14
N MET A 69 -42.37 15.94 7.22
CA MET A 69 -43.46 14.96 6.98
C MET A 69 -44.20 14.54 8.29
N GLY A 70 -44.38 15.48 9.22
CA GLY A 70 -45.00 15.23 10.54
C GLY A 70 -44.03 14.76 11.65
N ILE A 71 -42.80 14.39 11.30
CA ILE A 71 -41.74 14.03 12.24
C ILE A 71 -41.07 15.30 12.76
N LYS A 72 -40.95 15.42 14.08
CA LYS A 72 -40.32 16.58 14.73
C LYS A 72 -38.81 16.54 14.51
N ILE A 73 -38.24 17.63 14.02
CA ILE A 73 -36.79 17.82 14.02
C ILE A 73 -36.36 18.21 15.44
N ILE A 74 -35.29 17.60 15.92
CA ILE A 74 -34.76 17.82 17.27
C ILE A 74 -33.36 18.39 17.14
N ARG A 75 -33.09 19.46 17.88
CA ARG A 75 -31.80 20.12 17.97
C ARG A 75 -31.15 19.76 19.31
N PHE A 76 -29.90 19.33 19.26
CA PHE A 76 -29.12 18.96 20.43
C PHE A 76 -27.99 19.95 20.64
N HIS A 77 -27.89 20.45 21.86
CA HIS A 77 -26.84 21.35 22.30
C HIS A 77 -25.85 20.58 23.15
N ILE A 78 -24.60 20.50 22.70
CA ILE A 78 -23.46 19.88 23.40
C ILE A 78 -22.43 20.96 23.71
N LYS A 79 -21.63 20.73 24.76
CA LYS A 79 -20.48 21.56 25.09
C LYS A 79 -19.19 20.86 24.69
N CYS A 80 -18.29 21.58 24.02
CA CYS A 80 -16.94 21.09 23.71
C CYS A 80 -16.18 20.81 25.02
N PRO A 81 -15.47 19.67 25.15
CA PRO A 81 -14.75 19.34 26.37
C PRO A 81 -13.56 20.27 26.67
N ARG A 82 -13.01 20.96 25.66
CA ARG A 82 -11.82 21.83 25.82
C ARG A 82 -12.19 23.30 26.03
N CYS A 83 -12.96 23.90 25.12
CA CYS A 83 -13.29 25.34 25.15
C CYS A 83 -14.70 25.66 25.67
N ASN A 84 -15.47 24.66 26.09
CA ASN A 84 -16.86 24.83 26.55
C ASN A 84 -17.81 25.48 25.53
N ASN A 85 -17.41 25.55 24.25
CA ASN A 85 -18.22 26.08 23.16
C ASN A 85 -19.52 25.29 22.98
N GLY A 86 -20.60 25.98 22.67
CA GLY A 86 -21.87 25.38 22.28
C GLY A 86 -21.78 24.82 20.86
N ILE A 87 -21.97 23.51 20.73
CA ILE A 87 -22.06 22.81 19.45
C ILE A 87 -23.50 22.34 19.28
N VAL A 88 -24.07 22.64 18.12
CA VAL A 88 -25.45 22.37 17.80
C VAL A 88 -25.54 21.45 16.60
N PHE A 89 -26.28 20.36 16.73
CA PHE A 89 -26.62 19.49 15.60
C PHE A 89 -28.10 19.12 15.64
N ARG A 90 -28.65 18.84 14.46
CA ARG A 90 -30.06 18.48 14.28
C ARG A 90 -30.20 17.07 13.74
N THR A 91 -31.36 16.47 13.99
CA THR A 91 -31.79 15.22 13.35
C THR A 91 -32.27 15.51 11.93
N ASP A 92 -31.83 14.75 10.94
CA ASP A 92 -32.33 14.82 9.56
C ASP A 92 -33.06 13.52 9.19
N PRO A 93 -34.41 13.50 9.22
CA PRO A 93 -35.17 12.29 8.93
C PRO A 93 -35.00 11.78 7.48
N LYS A 94 -34.70 12.67 6.53
CA LYS A 94 -34.50 12.32 5.11
C LYS A 94 -33.32 11.38 4.87
N SER A 95 -32.21 11.59 5.57
CA SER A 95 -30.98 10.80 5.44
C SER A 95 -30.81 9.76 6.56
N ALA A 96 -31.83 9.58 7.41
CA ALA A 96 -31.74 8.83 8.66
C ALA A 96 -30.53 9.22 9.53
N GLY A 97 -30.13 10.50 9.46
CA GLY A 97 -28.85 10.98 9.94
C GLY A 97 -28.97 12.20 10.86
N PHE A 98 -27.81 12.81 11.09
CA PHE A 98 -27.69 14.05 11.86
C PHE A 98 -26.76 14.99 11.10
N ALA A 99 -27.10 16.28 11.08
CA ALA A 99 -26.25 17.34 10.54
C ALA A 99 -25.82 18.34 11.62
N PRO A 100 -24.54 18.74 11.65
CA PRO A 100 -24.12 19.88 12.44
C PRO A 100 -24.76 21.16 11.88
N VAL A 101 -25.24 22.03 12.76
CA VAL A 101 -25.79 23.34 12.41
C VAL A 101 -24.77 24.42 12.76
N GLU A 102 -24.27 24.42 14.00
CA GLU A 102 -23.37 25.45 14.52
C GLU A 102 -22.29 24.86 15.43
N GLY A 103 -21.15 25.55 15.53
CA GLY A 103 -20.10 25.27 16.53
C GLY A 103 -19.15 24.11 16.20
N GLY A 104 -19.42 23.35 15.14
CA GLY A 104 -18.50 22.33 14.64
C GLY A 104 -18.81 21.85 13.24
N VAL A 105 -17.78 21.29 12.60
CA VAL A 105 -17.84 20.75 11.24
C VAL A 105 -17.65 19.25 11.31
N ARG A 106 -18.44 18.51 10.54
CA ARG A 106 -18.31 17.06 10.45
C ARG A 106 -16.99 16.71 9.76
N ASN A 107 -16.24 15.78 10.33
CA ASN A 107 -15.12 15.18 9.59
C ASN A 107 -15.73 14.23 8.57
N TYR A 108 -15.60 14.54 7.28
CA TYR A 108 -15.83 13.57 6.24
C TYR A 108 -14.60 12.67 6.19
N GLU A 109 -14.66 11.53 6.87
CA GLU A 109 -13.84 10.41 6.42
C GLU A 109 -14.32 10.12 5.00
N SER A 110 -13.44 10.26 4.02
CA SER A 110 -13.68 9.74 2.68
C SER A 110 -13.94 8.26 2.88
N LEU A 111 -15.22 7.89 2.94
CA LEU A 111 -15.65 6.54 2.63
C LEU A 111 -15.25 6.37 1.17
N ALA A 112 -13.97 6.12 0.90
CA ALA A 112 -13.59 5.33 -0.25
C ALA A 112 -14.59 4.18 -0.23
N PRO A 113 -15.41 4.01 -1.28
CA PRO A 113 -16.43 3.00 -1.29
C PRO A 113 -15.74 1.72 -0.86
N GLN A 114 -16.00 1.25 0.36
CA GLN A 114 -15.62 -0.10 0.70
C GLN A 114 -16.52 -0.89 -0.22
N GLU A 115 -15.94 -1.34 -1.33
CA GLU A 115 -16.54 -2.30 -2.22
C GLU A 115 -17.04 -3.39 -1.31
N LYS A 116 -18.36 -3.38 -1.08
CA LYS A 116 -19.01 -4.42 -0.32
C LYS A 116 -18.70 -5.65 -1.15
N ILE A 117 -17.75 -6.46 -0.67
CA ILE A 117 -17.42 -7.74 -1.26
C ILE A 117 -18.76 -8.44 -1.38
N LYS A 118 -19.27 -8.56 -2.61
CA LYS A 118 -20.54 -9.22 -2.84
C LYS A 118 -20.35 -10.64 -2.29
N PRO A 119 -21.24 -11.14 -1.43
CA PRO A 119 -21.15 -12.53 -0.99
C PRO A 119 -21.08 -13.43 -2.22
N LEU A 120 -20.26 -14.48 -2.15
CA LEU A 120 -20.14 -15.47 -3.22
C LEU A 120 -21.53 -16.06 -3.47
N GLU A 121 -22.10 -15.80 -4.64
CA GLU A 121 -23.44 -16.24 -5.02
C GLU A 121 -23.50 -17.75 -5.15
N THR A 122 -24.67 -18.31 -4.83
CA THR A 122 -24.97 -19.72 -5.09
C THR A 122 -25.18 -19.95 -6.59
N GLU A 123 -24.95 -21.17 -7.10
CA GLU A 123 -25.01 -21.48 -8.54
C GLU A 123 -26.35 -21.04 -9.17
N ASP A 124 -27.46 -21.21 -8.46
CA ASP A 124 -28.81 -20.82 -8.91
C ASP A 124 -28.97 -19.29 -9.07
N GLU A 125 -28.37 -18.48 -8.18
CA GLU A 125 -28.39 -17.02 -8.26
C GLU A 125 -27.54 -16.50 -9.43
N ILE A 126 -26.48 -17.23 -9.78
CA ILE A 126 -25.62 -16.94 -10.94
C ILE A 126 -26.38 -17.22 -12.24
N PHE A 127 -27.11 -18.35 -12.32
CA PHE A 127 -27.93 -18.68 -13.48
C PHE A 127 -29.05 -17.65 -13.71
N GLU A 128 -29.77 -17.26 -12.65
CA GLU A 128 -30.84 -16.26 -12.77
C GLU A 128 -30.30 -14.87 -13.20
N ARG A 129 -29.08 -14.51 -12.75
CA ARG A 129 -28.41 -13.30 -13.24
C ARG A 129 -28.07 -13.40 -14.73
N LEU A 130 -27.45 -14.49 -15.16
CA LEU A 130 -27.03 -14.68 -16.55
C LEU A 130 -28.22 -14.68 -17.50
N GLU A 131 -29.34 -15.29 -17.12
CA GLU A 131 -30.56 -15.28 -17.92
C GLU A 131 -31.17 -13.86 -18.01
N ARG A 132 -31.14 -13.09 -16.92
CA ARG A 132 -31.53 -11.68 -16.92
C ARG A 132 -30.62 -10.84 -17.82
N GLU A 133 -29.30 -11.03 -17.75
CA GLU A 133 -28.33 -10.34 -18.62
C GLU A 133 -28.53 -10.70 -20.10
N GLU A 134 -28.81 -11.97 -20.43
CA GLU A 134 -29.11 -12.38 -21.81
C GLU A 134 -30.41 -11.76 -22.34
N THR A 135 -31.47 -11.73 -21.53
CA THR A 135 -32.76 -11.14 -21.93
C THR A 135 -32.64 -9.62 -22.11
N GLU A 136 -31.91 -8.94 -21.23
CA GLU A 136 -31.60 -7.52 -21.35
C GLU A 136 -30.74 -7.23 -22.59
N ASN A 137 -29.72 -8.06 -22.86
CA ASN A 137 -28.89 -7.94 -24.05
C ASN A 137 -29.67 -8.16 -25.35
N LYS A 138 -30.55 -9.17 -25.40
CA LYS A 138 -31.45 -9.40 -26.55
C LYS A 138 -32.36 -8.19 -26.77
N ARG A 139 -32.97 -7.67 -25.69
CA ARG A 139 -33.85 -6.50 -25.75
C ARG A 139 -33.10 -5.24 -26.20
N PHE A 140 -31.85 -5.08 -25.77
CA PHE A 140 -30.98 -3.98 -26.19
C PHE A 140 -30.60 -4.11 -27.67
N GLN A 141 -30.23 -5.30 -28.14
CA GLN A 141 -29.93 -5.55 -29.56
C GLN A 141 -31.14 -5.30 -30.45
N GLU A 142 -32.34 -5.73 -30.05
CA GLU A 142 -33.58 -5.44 -30.75
C GLU A 142 -33.88 -3.94 -30.83
N GLN A 143 -33.67 -3.21 -29.73
CA GLN A 143 -33.80 -1.74 -29.73
C GLN A 143 -32.75 -1.08 -30.63
N LYS A 144 -31.51 -1.57 -30.64
CA LYS A 144 -30.43 -1.06 -31.50
C LYS A 144 -30.72 -1.31 -32.97
N ALA A 145 -31.25 -2.49 -33.32
CA ALA A 145 -31.70 -2.81 -34.68
C ALA A 145 -32.86 -1.90 -35.12
N LYS A 146 -33.82 -1.64 -34.22
CA LYS A 146 -34.93 -0.70 -34.46
C LYS A 146 -34.46 0.75 -34.64
N ARG A 147 -33.41 1.17 -33.90
CA ARG A 147 -32.78 2.50 -34.05
C ARG A 147 -31.99 2.61 -35.36
N LYS A 148 -31.23 1.59 -35.74
CA LYS A 148 -30.45 1.56 -37.00
C LYS A 148 -31.32 1.66 -38.25
N ASN A 149 -32.47 1.01 -38.25
CA ASN A 149 -33.44 1.05 -39.37
C ASN A 149 -34.31 2.33 -39.38
N ASN A 150 -34.18 3.23 -38.41
CA ASN A 150 -34.99 4.44 -38.33
C ASN A 150 -34.20 5.67 -38.82
N PRO A 151 -34.58 6.31 -39.94
CA PRO A 151 -33.86 7.45 -40.52
C PRO A 151 -33.72 8.68 -39.60
N PHE A 152 -34.60 8.82 -38.61
CA PHE A 152 -34.63 9.96 -37.68
C PHE A 152 -33.43 10.01 -36.71
N TRP A 153 -32.81 8.86 -36.40
CA TRP A 153 -31.75 8.76 -35.39
C TRP A 153 -30.32 8.85 -35.98
N GLN A 154 -30.16 8.74 -37.30
CA GLN A 154 -28.85 8.83 -37.98
C GLN A 154 -28.26 10.26 -37.97
N ALA A 155 -29.08 11.28 -37.70
CA ALA A 155 -28.68 12.69 -37.80
C ALA A 155 -28.17 13.30 -36.48
N LYS A 156 -28.12 12.56 -35.36
CA LYS A 156 -27.87 13.13 -34.02
C LYS A 156 -26.64 12.64 -33.25
N ASP A 157 -25.87 11.70 -33.79
CA ASP A 157 -24.71 11.05 -33.12
C ASP A 157 -23.38 11.85 -33.19
N GLN A 158 -23.42 13.18 -33.15
CA GLN A 158 -22.19 14.00 -33.19
C GLN A 158 -21.83 14.70 -31.86
N GLY A 159 -22.65 14.59 -30.81
CA GLY A 159 -22.56 15.50 -29.65
C GLY A 159 -22.21 14.89 -28.29
N GLU A 160 -22.39 13.59 -28.09
CA GLU A 160 -22.11 12.92 -26.82
C GLU A 160 -21.16 11.77 -27.08
N LYS A 161 -19.97 11.79 -26.46
CA LYS A 161 -19.02 10.68 -26.54
C LYS A 161 -19.74 9.41 -26.12
N ASP A 162 -19.84 8.45 -27.04
CA ASP A 162 -20.57 7.23 -26.80
C ASP A 162 -19.94 6.46 -25.63
N VAL A 163 -20.76 5.77 -24.84
CA VAL A 163 -20.26 4.86 -23.79
C VAL A 163 -19.23 3.88 -24.37
N LEU A 164 -19.38 3.53 -25.66
CA LEU A 164 -18.43 2.69 -26.41
C LEU A 164 -17.08 3.37 -26.65
N GLU A 165 -17.07 4.65 -27.04
CA GLU A 165 -15.84 5.44 -27.20
C GLU A 165 -15.09 5.56 -25.86
N SER A 166 -15.82 5.76 -24.75
CA SER A 166 -15.22 5.76 -23.40
C SER A 166 -14.65 4.40 -22.96
N LEU A 167 -15.13 3.30 -23.55
CA LEU A 167 -14.61 1.96 -23.31
C LEU A 167 -13.39 1.68 -24.20
N GLU A 168 -13.42 2.13 -25.45
CA GLU A 168 -12.29 2.06 -26.38
C GLU A 168 -11.09 2.86 -25.84
N ASP A 169 -11.33 4.07 -25.32
CA ASP A 169 -10.30 4.88 -24.64
C ASP A 169 -9.70 4.13 -23.43
N LYS A 170 -10.53 3.49 -22.59
CA LYS A 170 -10.06 2.70 -21.43
C LYS A 170 -9.27 1.46 -21.85
N LEU A 171 -9.66 0.80 -22.95
CA LEU A 171 -8.92 -0.35 -23.48
C LEU A 171 -7.58 0.09 -24.06
N ALA A 172 -7.52 1.24 -24.74
CA ALA A 172 -6.28 1.82 -25.22
C ALA A 172 -5.36 2.23 -24.06
N ASP A 173 -5.91 2.78 -22.97
CA ASP A 173 -5.15 3.10 -21.75
C ASP A 173 -4.54 1.83 -21.13
N GLN A 174 -5.33 0.76 -21.00
CA GLN A 174 -4.85 -0.54 -20.49
C GLN A 174 -3.74 -1.14 -21.38
N GLN A 175 -3.87 -1.04 -22.71
CA GLN A 175 -2.83 -1.50 -23.64
C GLN A 175 -1.53 -0.71 -23.47
N ARG A 176 -1.61 0.62 -23.34
CA ARG A 176 -0.43 1.47 -23.08
C ARG A 176 0.24 1.14 -21.75
N GLU A 177 -0.54 0.86 -20.71
CA GLU A 177 0.00 0.42 -19.41
C GLU A 177 0.73 -0.92 -19.53
N GLN A 178 0.18 -1.89 -20.28
CA GLN A 178 0.84 -3.17 -20.55
C GLN A 178 2.16 -2.99 -21.30
N GLU A 179 2.18 -2.18 -22.36
CA GLU A 179 3.40 -1.89 -23.12
C GLU A 179 4.49 -1.24 -22.25
N ILE A 180 4.10 -0.31 -21.37
CA ILE A 180 5.03 0.32 -20.41
C ILE A 180 5.57 -0.73 -19.43
N HIS A 181 4.71 -1.61 -18.91
CA HIS A 181 5.14 -2.68 -18.01
C HIS A 181 6.11 -3.65 -18.67
N ASP A 182 5.84 -4.07 -19.90
CA ASP A 182 6.72 -4.94 -20.69
C ASP A 182 8.06 -4.27 -20.98
N HIS A 183 8.05 -2.98 -21.32
CA HIS A 183 9.26 -2.21 -21.54
C HIS A 183 10.10 -2.05 -20.27
N LEU A 184 9.46 -1.81 -19.12
CA LEU A 184 10.13 -1.77 -17.82
C LEU A 184 10.73 -3.13 -17.45
N ALA A 185 9.99 -4.22 -17.66
CA ALA A 185 10.47 -5.57 -17.42
C ALA A 185 11.69 -5.90 -18.31
N TYR A 186 11.64 -5.50 -19.58
CA TYR A 186 12.77 -5.62 -20.50
C TYR A 186 14.00 -4.83 -20.03
N LEU A 187 13.82 -3.58 -19.61
CA LEU A 187 14.92 -2.75 -19.09
C LEU A 187 15.50 -3.33 -17.80
N GLN A 188 14.66 -3.82 -16.89
CA GLN A 188 15.09 -4.48 -15.64
C GLN A 188 15.86 -5.77 -15.93
N ALA A 189 15.39 -6.60 -16.87
CA ALA A 189 16.10 -7.80 -17.29
C ALA A 189 17.44 -7.46 -17.95
N LYS A 190 17.47 -6.41 -18.78
CA LYS A 190 18.70 -5.93 -19.43
C LYS A 190 19.69 -5.37 -18.40
N SER A 191 19.23 -4.60 -17.42
CA SER A 191 20.09 -4.09 -16.34
C SER A 191 20.61 -5.20 -15.45
N ALA A 192 19.77 -6.19 -15.12
CA ALA A 192 20.18 -7.36 -14.33
C ALA A 192 21.24 -8.19 -15.08
N ARG A 193 21.06 -8.41 -16.39
CA ARG A 193 22.08 -9.06 -17.23
C ARG A 193 23.37 -8.25 -17.27
N LEU A 194 23.27 -6.93 -17.43
CA LEU A 194 24.44 -6.06 -17.45
C LEU A 194 25.19 -6.11 -16.11
N GLN A 195 24.48 -6.11 -14.99
CA GLN A 195 25.07 -6.26 -13.64
C GLN A 195 25.72 -7.64 -13.46
N GLN A 196 25.07 -8.72 -13.93
CA GLN A 196 25.63 -10.07 -13.91
C GLN A 196 26.88 -10.18 -14.79
N SER A 197 26.94 -9.48 -15.93
CA SER A 197 28.14 -9.37 -16.77
C SER A 197 29.19 -8.38 -16.24
N GLY A 198 29.04 -7.91 -14.99
CA GLY A 198 30.02 -7.06 -14.31
C GLY A 198 29.83 -5.54 -14.51
N GLY A 199 28.73 -5.11 -15.10
CA GLY A 199 28.36 -3.71 -15.29
C GLY A 199 29.21 -2.97 -16.34
N VAL A 200 29.02 -1.65 -16.42
CA VAL A 200 29.95 -0.74 -17.12
C VAL A 200 31.33 -0.76 -16.44
N ASP A 201 31.33 -1.05 -15.14
CA ASP A 201 32.52 -1.12 -14.31
C ASP A 201 33.45 -2.28 -14.67
N HIS A 202 32.96 -3.38 -15.24
CA HIS A 202 33.85 -4.46 -15.67
C HIS A 202 34.80 -4.00 -16.77
N VAL A 203 34.30 -3.29 -17.78
CA VAL A 203 35.14 -2.79 -18.87
C VAL A 203 36.11 -1.73 -18.36
N THR A 204 35.64 -0.80 -17.51
CA THR A 204 36.52 0.23 -16.93
C THR A 204 37.57 -0.38 -16.00
N ASN A 205 37.21 -1.37 -15.19
CA ASN A 205 38.14 -2.09 -14.31
C ASN A 205 39.15 -2.93 -15.10
N VAL A 206 38.74 -3.58 -16.20
CA VAL A 206 39.65 -4.32 -17.08
C VAL A 206 40.64 -3.38 -17.76
N VAL A 207 40.16 -2.25 -18.31
CA VAL A 207 41.03 -1.23 -18.92
C VAL A 207 41.96 -0.62 -17.87
N HIS A 208 41.45 -0.25 -16.69
CA HIS A 208 42.26 0.28 -15.59
C HIS A 208 43.34 -0.72 -15.13
N ALA A 209 42.99 -2.00 -15.02
CA ALA A 209 43.95 -3.05 -14.71
C ALA A 209 45.03 -3.17 -15.78
N GLN A 210 44.68 -3.14 -17.08
CA GLN A 210 45.65 -3.17 -18.17
C GLN A 210 46.58 -1.96 -18.17
N VAL A 211 46.05 -0.75 -17.96
CA VAL A 211 46.83 0.49 -17.89
C VAL A 211 47.77 0.47 -16.68
N SER A 212 47.30 0.04 -15.51
CA SER A 212 48.15 -0.09 -14.32
C SER A 212 49.28 -1.10 -14.51
N GLN A 213 49.02 -2.22 -15.21
CA GLN A 213 50.05 -3.21 -15.53
C GLN A 213 51.06 -2.70 -16.56
N ALA A 214 50.63 -1.91 -17.55
CA ALA A 214 51.52 -1.26 -18.50
C ALA A 214 52.45 -0.26 -17.80
N LEU A 215 51.88 0.61 -16.95
CA LEU A 215 52.65 1.56 -16.15
C LEU A 215 53.61 0.88 -15.17
N ALA A 216 53.21 -0.24 -14.55
CA ALA A 216 54.09 -1.01 -13.67
C ALA A 216 55.26 -1.66 -14.44
N LYS A 217 55.04 -2.09 -15.68
CA LYS A 217 56.10 -2.62 -16.55
C LYS A 217 57.07 -1.53 -16.98
N GLU A 218 56.58 -0.35 -17.33
CA GLU A 218 57.44 0.80 -17.67
C GLU A 218 58.30 1.20 -16.47
N LYS A 219 57.71 1.35 -15.28
CA LYS A 219 58.48 1.63 -14.05
C LYS A 219 59.50 0.55 -13.72
N ALA A 220 59.14 -0.73 -13.90
CA ALA A 220 60.11 -1.81 -13.69
C ALA A 220 61.26 -1.77 -14.71
N ILE A 221 61.02 -1.32 -15.95
CA ILE A 221 62.09 -1.13 -16.93
C ILE A 221 63.00 0.03 -16.51
N GLU A 222 62.43 1.15 -16.06
CA GLU A 222 63.17 2.30 -15.52
C GLU A 222 64.03 1.90 -14.30
N ASP A 223 63.46 1.18 -13.34
CA ASP A 223 64.19 0.69 -12.16
C ASP A 223 65.34 -0.28 -12.54
N ASN A 224 65.12 -1.16 -13.53
CA ASN A 224 66.17 -2.04 -14.04
C ASN A 224 67.30 -1.26 -14.74
N ASP A 225 66.97 -0.20 -15.47
CA ASP A 225 67.97 0.67 -16.12
C ASP A 225 68.78 1.45 -15.08
N GLU A 226 68.14 1.98 -14.04
CA GLU A 226 68.84 2.59 -12.91
C GLU A 226 69.75 1.60 -12.17
N ASP A 227 69.29 0.36 -11.96
CA ASP A 227 70.08 -0.67 -11.30
C ASP A 227 71.24 -1.13 -12.17
N LEU A 228 71.09 -1.16 -13.51
CA LEU A 228 72.19 -1.38 -14.45
C LEU A 228 73.21 -0.23 -14.42
N GLU A 229 72.76 1.03 -14.27
CA GLU A 229 73.65 2.18 -14.09
C GLU A 229 74.40 2.12 -12.77
N LYS A 230 73.71 1.84 -11.66
CA LYS A 230 74.33 1.62 -10.33
C LYS A 230 75.32 0.45 -10.39
N ALA A 231 74.98 -0.65 -11.06
CA ALA A 231 75.87 -1.79 -11.25
C ALA A 231 77.11 -1.44 -12.09
N LYS A 232 77.00 -0.61 -13.14
CA LYS A 232 78.16 -0.13 -13.92
C LYS A 232 79.11 0.70 -13.06
N VAL A 233 78.58 1.59 -12.20
CA VAL A 233 79.39 2.43 -11.29
C VAL A 233 80.10 1.59 -10.22
N ILE A 234 79.43 0.57 -9.67
CA ILE A 234 80.03 -0.37 -8.72
C ILE A 234 81.09 -1.24 -9.40
N PHE A 235 80.86 -1.65 -10.65
CA PHE A 235 81.80 -2.49 -11.39
C PHE A 235 83.04 -1.71 -11.86
N SER A 236 82.91 -0.42 -12.20
CA SER A 236 84.06 0.42 -12.55
C SER A 236 84.94 0.76 -11.34
N THR A 237 84.40 0.70 -10.13
CA THR A 237 85.12 1.05 -8.89
C THR A 237 85.77 -0.14 -8.19
N ARG A 238 85.56 -1.37 -8.69
CA ARG A 238 86.07 -2.58 -8.04
C ARG A 238 87.45 -2.98 -8.59
N GLU A 239 88.49 -2.67 -7.81
CA GLU A 239 89.86 -3.11 -8.04
C GLU A 239 90.02 -4.63 -8.05
N LYS A 240 90.87 -5.09 -8.95
CA LYS A 240 91.23 -6.49 -9.21
C LYS A 240 91.84 -7.12 -7.96
N ARG A 241 91.22 -8.18 -7.44
CA ARG A 241 91.93 -9.15 -6.59
C ARG A 241 92.54 -10.25 -7.46
N PRO A 242 93.74 -10.75 -7.10
CA PRO A 242 94.40 -11.81 -7.84
C PRO A 242 93.63 -13.13 -7.74
N MET A 243 93.48 -13.79 -8.89
CA MET A 243 92.82 -15.09 -9.06
C MET A 243 93.80 -16.22 -8.75
N PRO A 244 93.37 -17.33 -8.13
CA PRO A 244 94.06 -18.60 -8.32
C PRO A 244 93.20 -19.69 -9.00
N ALA A 245 93.83 -20.23 -10.03
CA ALA A 245 93.76 -21.57 -10.64
C ALA A 245 92.41 -22.29 -10.76
N SER A 246 91.94 -22.35 -12.00
CA SER A 246 90.93 -23.28 -12.49
C SER A 246 91.36 -24.73 -12.28
N VAL A 247 90.46 -25.56 -11.76
CA VAL A 247 90.46 -26.99 -12.02
C VAL A 247 89.27 -27.31 -12.92
N SER A 248 89.59 -27.85 -14.09
CA SER A 248 88.67 -28.31 -15.11
C SER A 248 87.88 -29.53 -14.64
N GLY A 249 86.57 -29.40 -14.56
CA GLY A 249 85.62 -30.49 -14.38
C GLY A 249 84.40 -30.26 -15.27
N VAL A 250 84.32 -31.02 -16.37
CA VAL A 250 83.18 -31.03 -17.29
C VAL A 250 81.97 -31.65 -16.58
N ILE A 251 80.86 -30.92 -16.53
CA ILE A 251 79.54 -31.49 -16.23
C ILE A 251 78.61 -31.13 -17.38
N THR A 252 78.03 -32.16 -18.00
CA THR A 252 77.12 -32.05 -19.13
C THR A 252 75.70 -32.41 -18.70
N VAL A 253 74.75 -32.09 -19.62
CA VAL A 253 73.43 -32.73 -19.83
C VAL A 253 72.25 -32.03 -19.11
N LYS A 254 71.08 -31.76 -19.71
CA LYS A 254 70.54 -31.76 -21.09
C LYS A 254 69.28 -30.87 -21.06
N LYS A 255 68.99 -30.15 -22.15
CA LYS A 255 67.71 -29.46 -22.40
C LYS A 255 66.68 -30.42 -23.02
N PRO A 256 65.38 -30.28 -22.71
CA PRO A 256 64.33 -30.60 -23.67
C PRO A 256 63.51 -29.37 -24.14
N LYS A 257 62.98 -29.51 -25.37
CA LYS A 257 62.47 -28.48 -26.30
C LYS A 257 61.02 -28.05 -26.04
N ARG A 258 60.68 -26.81 -26.46
CA ARG A 258 59.31 -26.28 -26.59
C ARG A 258 58.61 -26.84 -27.84
N LYS A 259 57.28 -26.95 -27.83
CA LYS A 259 56.43 -27.21 -29.01
C LYS A 259 55.67 -25.94 -29.44
N PRO A 260 55.42 -25.73 -30.74
CA PRO A 260 54.67 -24.58 -31.27
C PRO A 260 53.15 -24.83 -31.31
N VAL A 261 52.41 -23.73 -31.43
CA VAL A 261 50.96 -23.57 -31.61
C VAL A 261 50.56 -24.00 -33.03
N ASP A 262 49.37 -24.58 -33.23
CA ASP A 262 48.44 -24.21 -34.32
C ASP A 262 47.05 -24.86 -34.18
N GLU A 263 46.11 -24.15 -34.82
CA GLU A 263 44.65 -24.16 -34.89
C GLU A 263 43.92 -25.49 -35.10
N VAL A 264 42.68 -25.61 -34.58
CA VAL A 264 41.48 -26.04 -35.35
C VAL A 264 40.21 -25.47 -34.69
N LYS A 265 39.45 -24.67 -35.45
CA LYS A 265 38.01 -24.42 -35.26
C LYS A 265 37.19 -25.46 -36.03
N SER A 266 35.90 -25.58 -35.67
CA SER A 266 34.80 -26.35 -36.28
C SER A 266 34.50 -27.67 -35.54
N ALA A 267 33.26 -28.13 -35.36
CA ALA A 267 31.93 -27.63 -35.70
C ALA A 267 30.90 -28.56 -35.00
N ILE A 268 29.86 -27.95 -34.41
CA ILE A 268 28.40 -28.24 -34.51
C ILE A 268 27.87 -29.67 -34.14
N ILE A 269 26.64 -29.66 -33.57
CA ILE A 269 25.55 -30.70 -33.61
C ILE A 269 25.58 -31.75 -32.48
N GLU A 270 24.53 -32.10 -31.73
CA GLU A 270 23.13 -31.69 -31.52
C GLU A 270 22.59 -32.54 -30.33
N LYS A 271 21.36 -32.20 -29.87
CA LYS A 271 20.29 -33.06 -29.30
C LYS A 271 20.02 -32.98 -27.78
N LYS A 272 18.96 -32.22 -27.44
CA LYS A 272 17.61 -32.69 -27.02
C LYS A 272 17.51 -34.21 -26.65
N ASP A 273 16.82 -34.69 -25.62
CA ASP A 273 15.64 -34.23 -24.87
C ASP A 273 15.55 -34.94 -23.49
N GLU A 274 14.86 -34.26 -22.56
CA GLU A 274 13.88 -34.76 -21.58
C GLU A 274 14.21 -35.63 -20.33
N VAL A 275 13.76 -35.06 -19.19
CA VAL A 275 13.01 -35.69 -18.07
C VAL A 275 13.80 -36.46 -16.99
N LYS A 276 13.88 -35.90 -15.75
CA LYS A 276 13.12 -36.37 -14.55
C LYS A 276 13.46 -35.61 -13.25
N GLU A 277 12.39 -35.18 -12.59
CA GLU A 277 12.10 -35.19 -11.14
C GLU A 277 13.25 -35.30 -10.11
N SER A 278 13.33 -34.36 -9.16
CA SER A 278 12.72 -34.51 -7.81
C SER A 278 13.42 -33.69 -6.68
N LYS A 279 12.56 -33.04 -5.88
CA LYS A 279 12.63 -32.72 -4.44
C LYS A 279 13.85 -31.99 -3.83
N THR A 280 13.56 -30.82 -3.25
CA THR A 280 13.60 -30.55 -1.78
C THR A 280 13.09 -29.12 -1.54
N GLN A 281 11.86 -28.94 -1.09
CA GLN A 281 11.49 -28.60 0.30
C GLN A 281 12.39 -27.56 0.98
N THR A 282 11.95 -26.29 0.96
CA THR A 282 12.36 -25.29 1.96
C THR A 282 11.12 -24.69 2.63
N THR A 283 11.20 -24.74 3.94
CA THR A 283 10.24 -24.36 4.97
C THR A 283 10.28 -22.85 5.23
N GLY A 284 9.15 -22.27 5.66
CA GLY A 284 9.17 -21.07 6.52
C GLY A 284 8.17 -19.98 6.20
N LYS A 285 6.90 -20.17 6.57
CA LYS A 285 5.97 -19.07 6.89
C LYS A 285 6.07 -18.79 8.41
N PRO A 286 6.09 -17.53 8.88
CA PRO A 286 5.78 -17.25 10.28
C PRO A 286 4.26 -17.13 10.48
N SER A 287 3.76 -17.94 11.41
CA SER A 287 2.39 -17.93 11.94
C SER A 287 2.19 -16.74 12.90
N LEU A 288 1.16 -15.95 12.65
CA LEU A 288 0.51 -15.09 13.65
C LEU A 288 -0.52 -15.93 14.41
N ALA A 289 -0.26 -16.22 15.68
CA ALA A 289 -1.23 -16.75 16.62
C ALA A 289 -1.27 -15.86 17.86
N VAL A 290 -2.49 -15.71 18.35
CA VAL A 290 -2.97 -14.82 19.41
C VAL A 290 -2.90 -15.54 20.77
N SER A 291 -2.81 -14.73 21.85
CA SER A 291 -3.11 -15.05 23.27
C SER A 291 -2.08 -15.79 24.13
N ALA A 292 -1.56 -15.09 25.15
CA ALA A 292 -1.59 -15.52 26.56
C ALA A 292 -1.09 -14.39 27.49
N LEU A 293 -2.02 -13.66 28.08
CA LEU A 293 -1.87 -12.99 29.37
C LEU A 293 -2.16 -14.02 30.47
N ALA A 294 -1.23 -14.27 31.39
CA ALA A 294 -1.49 -14.61 32.81
C ALA A 294 -0.18 -14.94 33.56
N GLY A 295 0.09 -14.23 34.67
CA GLY A 295 0.96 -14.72 35.75
C GLY A 295 1.86 -13.67 36.41
N TYR A 296 1.65 -13.45 37.72
CA TYR A 296 2.44 -12.65 38.70
C TYR A 296 2.30 -11.10 38.63
N SER A 297 2.02 -10.34 39.69
CA SER A 297 2.26 -10.52 41.13
C SER A 297 1.22 -9.79 41.98
N SER A 298 0.78 -10.48 43.03
CA SER A 298 0.17 -9.96 44.25
C SER A 298 1.16 -9.07 45.02
N SER A 299 0.67 -7.99 45.63
CA SER A 299 1.19 -7.40 46.89
C SER A 299 0.22 -6.30 47.35
N ASP A 300 -0.65 -6.67 48.29
CA ASP A 300 -1.19 -5.80 49.33
C ASP A 300 -0.05 -5.27 50.21
N GLU A 301 -0.08 -3.98 50.59
CA GLU A 301 0.19 -3.48 51.95
C GLU A 301 -0.05 -1.95 52.05
N GLU A 302 -0.76 -1.58 53.13
CA GLU A 302 -1.04 -0.26 53.77
C GLU A 302 -1.69 0.92 53.01
#